data_AF-A0A929IZ38-F1
#
_entry.id   AF-A0A929IZ38-F1
#
_cell.length_a   1.000
_cell.length_b   1.000
_cell.length_c   1.000
_cell.angle_alpha   90.00
_cell.angle_beta   90.00
_cell.angle_gamma   90.00
#
_symmetry.space_group_name_H-M   'P 1'
#
loop_
_entity.id
_entity.type
_entity.pdbx_description
1 polymer ?
#
loop_
_entity_poly.entity_id
_entity_poly.type
_entity_poly.pdbx_seq_one_letter_code
_entity_poly.pdbx_strand_id
1 'polypeptide(L)'
;MEERQAIHYGQVEIVPGIKCDGYVLDDGTACLSERGTADLLGMKHASLQSMAVNWPPKTLEPFVDKGWSMAVNSIKVVAKNSPYQGRKIIVYSAETISMLISTYALALAHFGLKKSQTHIGTRCIILLEALVKTALEVAIKEACGLSANIQAIAQKSYTDIVKLMRKSGLKCSV
;
A
#
# COMPACT_ATOMS: atom_id res chain seq x y z
N MET A 1 -11.42 -16.17 -20.48
CA MET A 1 -10.33 -15.81 -19.55
C MET A 1 -10.64 -16.51 -18.25
N GLU A 2 -9.74 -17.37 -17.76
CA GLU A 2 -9.94 -18.06 -16.48
C GLU A 2 -10.01 -17.05 -15.33
N GLU A 3 -10.80 -17.38 -14.30
CA GLU A 3 -10.92 -16.54 -13.11
C GLU A 3 -9.62 -16.58 -12.31
N ARG A 4 -8.95 -15.43 -12.15
CA ARG A 4 -7.68 -15.31 -11.41
C ARG A 4 -7.84 -15.81 -9.97
N GLN A 5 -6.83 -16.53 -9.49
CA GLN A 5 -6.85 -17.15 -8.17
C GLN A 5 -5.68 -16.70 -7.30
N ALA A 6 -5.94 -16.43 -6.02
CA ALA A 6 -4.88 -16.23 -5.04
C ALA A 6 -4.39 -17.58 -4.52
N ILE A 7 -3.19 -17.97 -4.96
CA ILE A 7 -2.55 -19.26 -4.67
C ILE A 7 -1.63 -19.20 -3.44
N HIS A 8 -1.12 -18.02 -3.11
CA HIS A 8 -0.36 -17.79 -1.88
C HIS A 8 -1.03 -16.74 -0.99
N TYR A 9 -0.80 -16.87 0.31
CA TYR A 9 -1.25 -15.94 1.33
C TYR A 9 -0.19 -15.77 2.41
N GLY A 10 -0.04 -14.53 2.88
CA GLY A 10 0.82 -14.17 4.00
C GLY A 10 0.36 -12.88 4.67
N GLN A 11 0.90 -12.61 5.87
CA GLN A 11 0.68 -11.34 6.57
C GLN A 11 1.84 -10.39 6.28
N VAL A 12 1.50 -9.19 5.79
CA VAL A 12 2.45 -8.13 5.49
C VAL A 12 2.32 -7.05 6.55
N GLU A 13 3.42 -6.72 7.22
CA GLU A 13 3.46 -5.68 8.24
C GLU A 13 4.55 -4.66 7.89
N ILE A 14 4.22 -3.68 7.06
CA ILE A 14 5.11 -2.55 6.71
C ILE A 14 5.07 -1.49 7.80
N VAL A 15 3.85 -1.17 8.26
CA VAL A 15 3.62 -0.24 9.37
C VAL A 15 3.52 -1.07 10.65
N PRO A 16 4.35 -0.79 11.69
CA PRO A 16 4.31 -1.55 12.92
C PRO A 16 2.91 -1.61 13.54
N GLY A 17 2.45 -2.82 13.87
CA GLY A 17 1.13 -3.09 14.43
C GLY A 17 -0.01 -3.17 13.40
N ILE A 18 0.25 -2.92 12.11
CA ILE A 18 -0.76 -2.99 11.04
C ILE A 18 -0.47 -4.17 10.14
N LYS A 19 -1.24 -5.24 10.33
CA LYS A 19 -1.14 -6.48 9.57
C LYS A 19 -2.10 -6.45 8.39
N CYS A 20 -1.55 -6.58 7.18
CA CYS A 20 -2.30 -6.57 5.94
C CYS A 20 -2.31 -7.98 5.34
N ASP A 21 -3.48 -8.46 4.92
CA ASP A 21 -3.57 -9.72 4.18
C ASP A 21 -2.94 -9.55 2.79
N GLY A 22 -1.81 -10.22 2.57
CA GLY A 22 -1.10 -10.26 1.29
C GLY A 22 -1.39 -11.54 0.52
N TYR A 23 -1.46 -11.43 -0.80
CA TYR A 23 -1.74 -12.52 -1.71
C TYR A 23 -0.79 -12.48 -2.91
N VAL A 24 -0.45 -13.65 -3.46
CA VAL A 24 0.15 -13.76 -4.80
C VAL A 24 -0.82 -14.57 -5.66
N LEU A 25 -1.17 -13.99 -6.80
CA LEU A 25 -2.06 -14.61 -7.78
C LEU A 25 -1.34 -15.68 -8.61
N ASP A 26 -2.12 -16.49 -9.33
CA ASP A 26 -1.65 -17.51 -10.27
C ASP A 26 -0.74 -16.96 -11.39
N ASP A 27 -0.96 -15.71 -11.80
CA ASP A 27 -0.11 -14.97 -12.76
C ASP A 27 1.14 -14.31 -12.13
N GLY A 28 1.37 -14.52 -10.83
CA GLY A 28 2.49 -13.94 -10.08
C GLY A 28 2.24 -12.53 -9.55
N THR A 29 1.07 -11.93 -9.80
CA THR A 29 0.74 -10.59 -9.29
C THR A 29 0.68 -10.59 -7.76
N ALA A 30 1.49 -9.74 -7.12
CA ALA A 30 1.43 -9.50 -5.68
C ALA A 30 0.37 -8.45 -5.34
N CYS A 31 -0.48 -8.75 -4.36
CA CYS A 31 -1.61 -7.92 -3.97
C CYS A 31 -1.77 -7.83 -2.45
N LEU A 32 -2.47 -6.80 -1.99
CA LEU A 32 -3.10 -6.76 -0.66
C LEU A 32 -4.62 -6.88 -0.79
N SER A 33 -5.29 -7.37 0.27
CA SER A 33 -6.75 -7.25 0.37
C SER A 33 -7.20 -5.78 0.35
N GLU A 34 -8.47 -5.54 -0.01
CA GLU A 34 -9.05 -4.20 0.06
C GLU A 34 -8.92 -3.56 1.45
N ARG A 35 -9.21 -4.33 2.51
CA ARG A 35 -9.06 -3.85 3.88
C ARG A 35 -7.60 -3.57 4.23
N GLY A 36 -6.69 -4.49 3.90
CA GLY A 36 -5.25 -4.29 4.12
C GLY A 36 -4.71 -3.07 3.38
N THR A 37 -5.20 -2.79 2.17
CA THR A 37 -4.85 -1.58 1.40
C THR A 37 -5.34 -0.32 2.10
N ALA A 38 -6.59 -0.30 2.56
CA ALA A 38 -7.13 0.85 3.30
C ALA A 38 -6.35 1.11 4.60
N ASP A 39 -6.07 0.04 5.35
CA ASP A 39 -5.31 0.11 6.60
C ASP A 39 -3.86 0.56 6.35
N LEU A 40 -3.20 0.06 5.29
CA LEU A 40 -1.86 0.50 4.88
C LEU A 40 -1.82 1.99 4.58
N LEU A 41 -2.77 2.49 3.79
CA LEU A 41 -2.87 3.92 3.41
C LEU A 41 -3.37 4.82 4.55
N GLY A 42 -3.86 4.24 5.65
CA GLY A 42 -4.45 4.97 6.77
C GLY A 42 -5.75 5.67 6.40
N MET A 43 -6.55 5.07 5.52
CA MET A 43 -7.84 5.58 5.10
C MET A 43 -8.97 4.67 5.58
N LYS A 44 -10.20 5.20 5.65
CA LYS A 44 -11.37 4.36 5.95
C LYS A 44 -11.61 3.38 4.80
N HIS A 45 -11.91 2.12 5.13
CA HIS A 45 -12.24 1.08 4.15
C HIS A 45 -13.36 1.52 3.18
N ALA A 46 -14.44 2.12 3.70
CA ALA A 46 -15.53 2.65 2.88
C ALA A 46 -15.08 3.77 1.91
N SER A 47 -14.03 4.54 2.26
CA SER A 47 -13.48 5.55 1.36
C SER A 47 -12.74 4.91 0.18
N LEU A 48 -11.98 3.83 0.41
CA LEU A 48 -11.33 3.08 -0.65
C LEU A 48 -12.35 2.45 -1.60
N GLN A 49 -13.42 1.84 -1.06
CA GLN A 49 -14.53 1.28 -1.85
C GLN A 49 -15.20 2.35 -2.73
N SER A 50 -15.48 3.52 -2.15
CA SER A 50 -16.05 4.63 -2.90
C SER A 50 -15.12 5.13 -4.00
N MET A 51 -13.80 5.10 -3.78
CA MET A 51 -12.81 5.49 -4.77
C MET A 51 -12.76 4.52 -5.93
N ALA A 52 -12.80 3.21 -5.69
CA ALA A 52 -12.76 2.22 -6.76
C ALA A 52 -13.93 2.36 -7.76
N VAL A 53 -15.09 2.84 -7.30
CA VAL A 53 -16.27 3.09 -8.16
C VAL A 53 -16.25 4.47 -8.82
N ASN A 54 -15.75 5.50 -8.12
CA ASN A 54 -15.83 6.90 -8.54
C ASN A 54 -14.47 7.50 -8.91
N TRP A 55 -13.54 6.67 -9.37
CA TRP A 55 -12.17 7.08 -9.64
C TRP A 55 -12.06 7.99 -10.89
N PRO A 56 -11.16 9.00 -10.91
CA PRO A 56 -10.41 9.57 -9.78
C PRO A 56 -11.19 10.67 -9.05
N PRO A 57 -11.00 10.84 -7.72
CA PRO A 57 -11.46 12.05 -7.03
C PRO A 57 -10.83 13.31 -7.63
N LYS A 58 -11.59 14.40 -7.76
CA LYS A 58 -11.12 15.70 -8.31
C LYS A 58 -9.82 16.23 -7.69
N THR A 59 -9.58 15.94 -6.41
CA THR A 59 -8.36 16.35 -5.69
C THR A 59 -7.12 15.56 -6.10
N LEU A 60 -7.31 14.36 -6.66
CA LEU A 60 -6.26 13.44 -7.07
C LEU A 60 -6.09 13.38 -8.59
N GLU A 61 -7.14 13.68 -9.35
CA GLU A 61 -7.18 13.66 -10.82
C GLU A 61 -5.95 14.30 -11.50
N PRO A 62 -5.41 15.46 -11.04
CA PRO A 62 -4.22 16.04 -11.66
C PRO A 62 -2.93 15.23 -11.49
N PHE A 63 -2.90 14.26 -10.57
CA PHE A 63 -1.71 13.51 -10.14
C PHE A 63 -1.82 12.01 -10.48
N VAL A 64 -2.64 11.67 -11.48
CA VAL A 64 -2.87 10.30 -11.96
C VAL A 64 -2.63 10.28 -13.46
N ASP A 65 -2.03 9.21 -13.96
CA ASP A 65 -1.82 9.04 -15.39
C ASP A 65 -3.14 8.98 -16.16
N LYS A 66 -3.20 9.73 -17.27
CA LYS A 66 -4.39 9.77 -18.14
C LYS A 66 -4.64 8.37 -18.71
N GLY A 67 -5.79 7.79 -18.36
CA GLY A 67 -6.19 6.46 -18.79
C GLY A 67 -6.00 5.36 -17.75
N TRP A 68 -5.36 5.66 -16.61
CA TRP A 68 -5.35 4.71 -15.50
C TRP A 68 -6.71 4.65 -14.80
N SER A 69 -7.12 3.44 -14.44
CA SER A 69 -8.35 3.21 -13.67
C SER A 69 -8.09 2.26 -12.51
N MET A 70 -8.77 2.54 -11.40
CA MET A 70 -8.78 1.69 -10.22
C MET A 70 -9.77 0.54 -10.43
N ALA A 71 -9.45 -0.37 -11.34
CA ALA A 71 -10.32 -1.52 -11.63
C ALA A 71 -10.41 -2.44 -10.40
N VAL A 72 -11.65 -2.71 -9.96
CA VAL A 72 -11.90 -3.66 -8.87
C VAL A 72 -11.57 -5.06 -9.35
N ASN A 73 -10.57 -5.70 -8.74
CA ASN A 73 -10.19 -7.07 -9.05
C ASN A 73 -10.74 -8.03 -7.98
N SER A 74 -11.79 -8.76 -8.32
CA SER A 74 -12.37 -9.81 -7.48
C SER A 74 -11.76 -11.15 -7.85
N ILE A 75 -11.08 -11.80 -6.90
CA ILE A 75 -10.36 -13.05 -7.11
C ILE A 75 -10.85 -14.13 -6.16
N LYS A 76 -10.73 -15.40 -6.56
CA LYS A 76 -11.01 -16.54 -5.67
C LYS A 76 -9.76 -16.91 -4.87
N VAL A 77 -9.88 -17.06 -3.57
CA VAL A 77 -8.77 -17.49 -2.71
C VAL A 77 -8.71 -19.02 -2.68
N VAL A 78 -7.60 -19.59 -3.13
CA VAL A 78 -7.33 -21.04 -3.06
C VAL A 78 -6.20 -21.39 -2.08
N ALA A 79 -5.44 -20.39 -1.63
CA ALA A 79 -4.42 -20.53 -0.60
C ALA A 79 -4.98 -21.17 0.68
N LYS A 80 -4.48 -22.38 1.02
CA LYS A 80 -5.00 -23.20 2.13
C LYS A 80 -4.80 -22.60 3.52
N ASN A 81 -3.81 -21.73 3.68
CA ASN A 81 -3.49 -21.07 4.94
C ASN A 81 -4.22 -19.73 5.13
N SER A 82 -5.08 -19.32 4.18
CA SER A 82 -5.84 -18.08 4.28
C SER A 82 -7.14 -18.26 5.08
N PRO A 83 -7.50 -17.31 5.97
CA PRO A 83 -8.81 -17.31 6.62
C PRO A 83 -9.98 -17.08 5.63
N TYR A 84 -9.68 -16.66 4.40
CA TYR A 84 -10.65 -16.42 3.34
C TYR A 84 -10.66 -17.53 2.28
N GLN A 85 -10.04 -18.69 2.55
CA GLN A 85 -10.01 -19.81 1.61
C GLN A 85 -11.43 -20.15 1.09
N GLY A 86 -11.53 -20.32 -0.23
CA GLY A 86 -12.77 -20.62 -0.94
C GLY A 86 -13.67 -19.42 -1.22
N ARG A 87 -13.38 -18.24 -0.66
CA ARG A 87 -14.16 -17.01 -0.85
C ARG A 87 -13.62 -16.18 -2.00
N LYS A 88 -14.46 -15.30 -2.54
CA LYS A 88 -14.02 -14.22 -3.42
C LYS A 88 -13.72 -12.98 -2.59
N ILE A 89 -12.60 -12.32 -2.88
CA ILE A 89 -12.18 -11.08 -2.21
C ILE A 89 -11.75 -10.04 -3.24
N ILE A 90 -11.88 -8.77 -2.88
CA ILE A 90 -11.31 -7.66 -3.65
C ILE A 90 -9.85 -7.49 -3.22
N VAL A 91 -8.96 -7.40 -4.21
CA VAL A 91 -7.52 -7.18 -4.00
C VAL A 91 -7.02 -6.01 -4.84
N TYR A 92 -5.97 -5.34 -4.36
CA TYR A 92 -5.25 -4.31 -5.09
C TYR A 92 -3.81 -4.75 -5.30
N SER A 93 -3.31 -4.65 -6.53
CA SER A 93 -1.95 -5.04 -6.88
C SER A 93 -0.93 -4.09 -6.28
N ALA A 94 0.32 -4.53 -6.14
CA ALA A 94 1.44 -3.68 -5.73
C ALA A 94 1.57 -2.44 -6.62
N GLU A 95 1.30 -2.57 -7.93
CA GLU A 95 1.26 -1.45 -8.88
C GLU A 95 0.17 -0.44 -8.50
N THR A 96 -1.07 -0.90 -8.30
CA THR A 96 -2.18 -0.01 -7.87
C THR A 96 -1.88 0.66 -6.53
N ILE A 97 -1.35 -0.07 -5.56
CA ILE A 97 -1.00 0.46 -4.24
C ILE A 97 0.11 1.52 -4.36
N SER A 98 1.16 1.24 -5.13
CA SER A 98 2.26 2.18 -5.40
C SER A 98 1.76 3.47 -6.06
N MET A 99 0.84 3.34 -7.01
CA MET A 99 0.21 4.51 -7.62
C MET A 99 -0.58 5.33 -6.60
N LEU A 100 -1.43 4.70 -5.80
CA LEU A 100 -2.20 5.41 -4.78
C LEU A 100 -1.29 6.16 -3.80
N ILE A 101 -0.20 5.53 -3.35
CA ILE A 101 0.82 6.18 -2.51
C ILE A 101 1.39 7.41 -3.23
N SER A 102 1.81 7.25 -4.48
CA SER A 102 2.44 8.32 -5.25
C SER A 102 1.48 9.49 -5.51
N THR A 103 0.25 9.20 -5.93
CA THR A 103 -0.80 10.20 -6.18
C THR A 103 -1.12 11.01 -4.92
N TYR A 104 -1.28 10.37 -3.76
CA TYR A 104 -1.53 11.08 -2.50
C TYR A 104 -0.33 11.89 -2.02
N ALA A 105 0.89 11.37 -2.21
CA ALA A 105 2.12 12.09 -1.88
C ALA A 105 2.28 13.36 -2.74
N LEU A 106 2.07 13.25 -4.05
CA LEU A 106 2.09 14.40 -4.98
C LEU A 106 0.98 15.40 -4.64
N ALA A 107 -0.25 14.93 -4.44
CA ALA A 107 -1.35 15.81 -4.07
C ALA A 107 -1.09 16.57 -2.75
N LEU A 108 -0.39 15.95 -1.79
CA LEU A 108 0.04 16.63 -0.57
C LEU A 108 1.10 17.69 -0.87
N ALA A 109 2.14 17.35 -1.62
CA ALA A 109 3.24 18.25 -1.98
C ALA A 109 2.74 19.51 -2.73
N HIS A 110 1.66 19.37 -3.49
CA HIS A 110 1.00 20.47 -4.20
C HIS A 110 -0.07 21.21 -3.38
N PHE A 111 -0.20 20.92 -2.08
CA PHE A 111 -1.26 21.45 -1.22
C PHE A 111 -2.69 21.23 -1.77
N GLY A 112 -2.88 20.21 -2.60
CA GLY A 112 -4.14 19.89 -3.27
C GLY A 112 -5.10 19.03 -2.44
N LEU A 113 -4.62 18.44 -1.34
CA LEU A 113 -5.44 17.64 -0.44
C LEU A 113 -6.31 18.50 0.49
N LYS A 114 -7.55 18.06 0.72
CA LYS A 114 -8.39 18.61 1.80
C LYS A 114 -7.74 18.35 3.15
N LYS A 115 -8.01 19.20 4.14
CA LYS A 115 -7.53 19.02 5.54
C LYS A 115 -7.85 17.63 6.11
N SER A 116 -9.01 17.08 5.76
CA SER A 116 -9.41 15.72 6.16
C SER A 116 -8.62 14.60 5.47
N GLN A 117 -7.91 14.88 4.38
CA GLN A 117 -7.09 13.92 3.62
C GLN A 117 -5.59 14.11 3.85
N THR A 118 -5.16 15.21 4.45
CA THR A 118 -3.74 15.50 4.71
C THR A 118 -3.04 14.37 5.45
N HIS A 119 -3.70 13.71 6.40
CA HIS A 119 -3.13 12.57 7.12
C HIS A 119 -2.79 11.39 6.19
N ILE A 120 -3.60 11.13 5.16
CA ILE A 120 -3.38 10.08 4.16
C ILE A 120 -2.15 10.46 3.32
N GLY A 121 -2.08 11.70 2.85
CA GLY A 121 -0.92 12.21 2.11
C GLY A 121 0.37 12.10 2.92
N THR A 122 0.34 12.50 4.20
CA THR A 122 1.52 12.44 5.08
C THR A 122 1.97 11.00 5.25
N ARG A 123 1.01 10.09 5.46
CA ARG A 123 1.29 8.65 5.55
C ARG A 123 1.89 8.09 4.27
N CYS A 124 1.40 8.52 3.11
CA CYS A 124 1.91 8.09 1.82
C CYS A 124 3.36 8.56 1.59
N ILE A 125 3.74 9.77 2.03
CA ILE A 125 5.14 10.22 1.98
C ILE A 125 6.03 9.32 2.86
N ILE A 126 5.59 9.02 4.09
CA ILE A 126 6.32 8.13 5.00
C ILE A 126 6.49 6.73 4.39
N LEU A 127 5.42 6.17 3.82
CA LEU A 127 5.45 4.87 3.16
C LEU A 127 6.39 4.88 1.96
N LEU A 128 6.33 5.91 1.11
CA LEU A 128 7.19 6.04 -0.06
C LEU A 128 8.67 6.02 0.36
N GLU A 129 9.05 6.86 1.32
CA GLU A 129 10.43 6.92 1.82
C GLU A 129 10.86 5.62 2.50
N ALA A 130 9.98 5.01 3.31
CA ALA A 130 10.27 3.75 4.00
C ALA A 130 10.49 2.60 3.00
N LEU A 131 9.65 2.50 1.97
CA LEU A 131 9.73 1.48 0.94
C LEU A 131 10.95 1.66 0.05
N VAL A 132 11.27 2.90 -0.36
CA VAL A 132 12.49 3.21 -1.11
C VAL A 132 13.73 2.83 -0.31
N LYS A 133 13.81 3.23 0.96
CA LYS A 133 14.93 2.89 1.84
C LYS A 133 15.07 1.38 2.01
N THR A 134 13.95 0.67 2.17
CA THR A 134 13.93 -0.78 2.27
C THR A 134 14.45 -1.45 1.00
N ALA A 135 13.94 -1.05 -0.17
CA ALA A 135 14.36 -1.60 -1.44
C ALA A 135 15.86 -1.39 -1.68
N LEU A 136 16.37 -0.19 -1.39
CA LEU A 136 17.81 0.12 -1.49
C LEU A 136 18.64 -0.73 -0.54
N GLU A 137 18.25 -0.83 0.74
CA GLU A 137 19.00 -1.60 1.73
C GLU A 137 19.01 -3.10 1.41
N VAL A 138 17.88 -3.65 0.96
CA VAL A 138 17.77 -5.06 0.53
C VAL A 138 18.66 -5.32 -0.68
N ALA A 139 18.56 -4.49 -1.72
CA ALA A 139 19.36 -4.65 -2.93
C ALA A 139 20.87 -4.58 -2.65
N ILE A 140 21.31 -3.67 -1.79
CA ILE A 140 22.72 -3.56 -1.38
C ILE A 140 23.17 -4.82 -0.61
N LYS A 141 22.36 -5.28 0.35
CA LYS A 141 22.68 -6.49 1.14
C LYS A 141 22.78 -7.72 0.26
N GLU A 142 21.81 -7.92 -0.63
CA GLU A 142 21.80 -9.04 -1.56
C GLU A 142 23.01 -9.02 -2.50
N ALA A 143 23.37 -7.84 -3.04
CA ALA A 143 24.58 -7.68 -3.86
C ALA A 143 25.87 -8.00 -3.09
N CYS A 144 25.88 -7.82 -1.77
CA CYS A 144 26.98 -8.20 -0.89
C CYS A 144 26.90 -9.65 -0.37
N GLY A 145 25.94 -10.47 -0.83
CA GLY A 145 25.74 -11.83 -0.37
C GLY A 145 25.18 -11.95 1.06
N LEU A 146 24.58 -10.88 1.59
CA LEU A 146 23.96 -10.83 2.90
C LEU A 146 22.45 -11.08 2.80
N SER A 147 21.90 -11.84 3.74
CA SER A 147 20.45 -12.01 3.85
C SER A 147 19.80 -10.73 4.42
N ALA A 148 18.59 -10.43 3.95
CA ALA A 148 17.83 -9.27 4.41
C ALA A 148 16.46 -9.70 4.96
N ASN A 149 16.14 -9.28 6.18
CA ASN A 149 14.77 -9.36 6.70
C ASN A 149 13.97 -8.15 6.23
N ILE A 150 13.32 -8.29 5.07
CA ILE A 150 12.62 -7.19 4.39
C ILE A 150 11.56 -6.53 5.29
N GLN A 151 10.74 -7.32 5.99
CA GLN A 151 9.70 -6.76 6.87
C GLN A 151 10.28 -5.97 8.04
N ALA A 152 11.32 -6.49 8.70
CA ALA A 152 11.97 -5.78 9.80
C ALA A 152 12.63 -4.48 9.33
N ILE A 153 13.24 -4.47 8.14
CA ILE A 153 13.84 -3.27 7.54
C ILE A 153 12.75 -2.23 7.22
N ALA A 154 11.62 -2.65 6.64
CA ALA A 154 10.49 -1.78 6.34
C ALA A 154 9.90 -1.13 7.59
N GLN A 155 9.63 -1.92 8.62
CA GLN A 155 9.10 -1.45 9.91
C GLN A 155 10.04 -0.46 10.60
N LYS A 156 11.34 -0.77 10.60
CA LYS A 156 12.36 0.12 11.16
C LYS A 156 12.43 1.43 10.37
N SER A 157 12.48 1.36 9.05
CA SER A 157 12.52 2.54 8.17
C SER A 157 11.31 3.44 8.41
N TYR A 158 10.10 2.86 8.43
CA TYR A 158 8.87 3.59 8.75
C TYR A 158 8.96 4.28 10.12
N THR A 159 9.36 3.54 11.16
CA THR A 159 9.48 4.05 12.53
C THR A 159 10.48 5.22 12.63
N ASP A 160 11.62 5.09 11.95
CA ASP A 160 12.68 6.11 11.97
C ASP A 160 12.23 7.40 11.27
N ILE A 161 11.50 7.29 10.15
CA ILE A 161 10.93 8.43 9.42
C ILE A 161 9.87 9.13 10.28
N VAL A 162 8.97 8.36 10.92
CA VAL A 162 7.97 8.94 11.85
C VAL A 162 8.65 9.70 12.98
N LYS A 163 9.72 9.15 13.57
CA LYS A 163 10.50 9.83 14.61
C LYS A 163 11.14 11.11 14.08
N LEU A 164 11.70 11.09 12.87
CA LEU A 164 12.30 12.25 12.24
C LEU A 164 11.27 13.36 12.01
N MET A 165 10.13 13.04 11.40
CA MET A 165 9.06 14.02 11.14
C MET A 165 8.54 14.65 12.44
N ARG A 166 8.35 13.84 13.50
CA ARG A 166 7.94 14.37 14.82
C ARG A 166 8.97 15.34 15.40
N LYS A 167 10.27 15.04 15.28
CA LYS A 167 11.35 15.95 15.72
C LYS A 167 11.37 17.26 14.93
N SER A 168 11.00 17.23 13.66
CA SER A 168 10.90 18.41 12.80
C SER A 168 9.64 19.25 13.03
N GLY A 169 8.84 18.95 14.05
CA GLY A 169 7.64 19.74 14.40
C GLY A 169 6.39 19.40 13.59
N LEU A 170 6.44 18.40 12.69
CA LEU A 170 5.25 17.89 12.03
C LEU A 170 4.41 17.11 13.04
N LYS A 171 3.19 17.60 13.29
CA LYS A 171 2.15 16.86 14.03
C LYS A 171 1.68 15.67 13.18
N CYS A 172 2.47 14.60 13.14
CA CYS A 172 2.04 13.33 12.57
C CYS A 172 1.03 12.68 13.52
N SER A 173 -0.25 12.66 13.14
CA SER A 173 -1.26 11.76 13.71
C SER A 173 -1.19 10.35 13.11
N VAL A 174 -0.07 10.03 12.47
CA VAL A 174 0.20 8.80 11.72
C VAL A 174 0.89 7.77 12.60
#